data_AF-A0A0F8VZD9-F1
#
_entry.id   AF-A0A0F8VZD9-F1
#
_cell.length_a   1.000
_cell.length_b   1.000
_cell.length_c   1.000
_cell.angle_alpha   90.00
_cell.angle_beta   90.00
_cell.angle_gamma   90.00
#
_symmetry.space_group_name_H-M   'P 1'
#
loop_
_entity.id
_entity.type
_entity.pdbx_description
1 polymer ?
#
loop_
_entity_poly.entity_id
_entity_poly.type
_entity_poly.pdbx_seq_one_letter_code
_entity_poly.pdbx_strand_id
1 'polypeptide(L)'
;MKRTLIALSFLLFFASPAYGQGGILNDSVLRADGRPAIGATVRVCTEAASGTPCSPTASIFTDKALTVSKTNPIAVDSGAAYTYYAAPGFYKEQLCLGATCVTRT
;
A
#
# COMPACT_ATOMS: atom_id res chain seq x y z
N MET A 1 -8.29 -9.61 -47.97
CA MET A 1 -8.74 -8.37 -47.29
C MET A 1 -9.90 -8.60 -46.32
N LYS A 2 -11.00 -9.27 -46.70
CA LYS A 2 -12.14 -9.55 -45.78
C LYS A 2 -11.79 -10.48 -44.59
N ARG A 3 -10.97 -11.51 -44.81
CA ARG A 3 -10.57 -12.47 -43.76
C ARG A 3 -9.58 -11.87 -42.75
N THR A 4 -8.70 -10.98 -43.21
CA THR A 4 -7.74 -10.26 -42.35
C THR A 4 -8.44 -9.21 -41.47
N LEU A 5 -9.50 -8.57 -41.96
CA LEU A 5 -10.32 -7.65 -41.16
C LEU A 5 -11.08 -8.35 -40.03
N ILE A 6 -11.59 -9.56 -40.28
CA ILE A 6 -12.28 -10.35 -39.24
C ILE A 6 -11.30 -10.76 -38.14
N ALA A 7 -10.11 -11.24 -38.51
CA ALA A 7 -9.08 -11.61 -37.54
C ALA A 7 -8.64 -10.42 -36.67
N LEU A 8 -8.49 -9.23 -37.27
CA LEU A 8 -8.11 -8.01 -36.54
C LEU A 8 -9.23 -7.54 -35.59
N SER A 9 -10.50 -7.70 -36.00
CA SER A 9 -11.66 -7.39 -35.14
C SER A 9 -11.76 -8.31 -33.93
N PHE A 10 -11.37 -9.58 -34.06
CA PHE A 10 -11.34 -10.51 -32.92
C PHE A 10 -10.23 -10.16 -31.92
N LEU A 11 -9.05 -9.73 -32.40
CA LEU A 11 -7.94 -9.33 -31.53
C LEU A 11 -8.26 -8.10 -30.65
N LEU A 12 -9.04 -7.15 -31.17
CA LEU A 12 -9.46 -5.97 -30.41
C LEU A 12 -10.52 -6.28 -29.35
N PHE A 13 -11.34 -7.32 -29.54
CA PHE A 13 -12.36 -7.73 -28.56
C PHE A 13 -11.78 -8.51 -27.35
N PHE A 14 -10.58 -9.07 -27.48
CA PHE A 14 -9.89 -9.79 -26.39
C PHE A 14 -8.91 -8.92 -25.59
N ALA A 15 -8.78 -7.63 -25.91
CA ALA A 15 -8.00 -6.68 -25.14
C ALA A 15 -8.73 -6.32 -23.84
N SER A 16 -8.69 -7.23 -22.86
CA SER A 16 -9.18 -6.94 -21.50
C SER A 16 -8.21 -5.96 -20.84
N PRO A 17 -8.64 -4.76 -20.40
CA PRO A 17 -7.78 -3.91 -19.60
C PRO A 17 -7.45 -4.64 -18.28
N ALA A 18 -6.21 -5.12 -18.17
CA ALA A 18 -5.69 -5.69 -16.94
C ALA A 18 -5.33 -4.56 -15.98
N TYR A 19 -6.31 -4.05 -15.23
CA TYR A 19 -6.03 -3.12 -14.14
C TYR A 19 -5.27 -3.87 -13.03
N GLY A 20 -4.11 -3.34 -12.65
CA GLY A 20 -3.45 -3.78 -11.41
C GLY A 20 -4.30 -3.33 -10.23
N GLN A 21 -5.02 -4.27 -9.61
CA GLN A 21 -5.99 -3.95 -8.55
C GLN A 21 -5.31 -3.36 -7.30
N GLY A 22 -4.19 -3.95 -6.87
CA GLY A 22 -3.42 -3.51 -5.71
C GLY A 22 -1.94 -3.24 -6.00
N GLY A 23 -1.42 -2.14 -5.45
CA GLY A 23 0.01 -1.86 -5.33
C GLY A 23 0.56 -2.42 -4.02
N ILE A 24 1.81 -2.86 -4.03
CA ILE A 24 2.53 -3.32 -2.83
C ILE A 24 3.45 -2.22 -2.32
N LEU A 25 3.44 -1.98 -1.01
CA LEU A 25 4.49 -1.26 -0.33
C LEU A 25 5.25 -2.25 0.56
N ASN A 26 6.56 -2.31 0.39
CA ASN A 26 7.49 -3.04 1.23
C ASN A 26 8.54 -2.05 1.71
N ASP A 27 8.60 -1.81 3.01
CA ASP A 27 9.58 -0.89 3.58
C ASP A 27 9.98 -1.33 4.99
N SER A 28 10.91 -0.58 5.57
CA SER A 28 11.41 -0.77 6.92
C SER A 28 11.40 0.53 7.69
N VAL A 29 11.25 0.42 9.01
CA VAL A 29 11.24 1.56 9.90
C VAL A 29 12.62 1.67 10.55
N LEU A 30 13.29 2.78 10.27
CA LEU A 30 14.57 3.11 10.88
C LEU A 30 14.40 4.25 11.89
N ARG A 31 15.19 4.19 12.95
CA ARG A 31 15.37 5.27 13.91
C ARG A 31 16.26 6.36 13.30
N ALA A 32 16.27 7.54 13.94
CA ALA A 32 17.13 8.65 13.50
C ALA A 32 18.64 8.34 13.54
N ASP A 33 19.06 7.35 14.32
CA ASP A 33 20.45 6.85 14.39
C ASP A 33 20.74 5.74 13.35
N GLY A 34 19.80 5.47 12.44
CA GLY A 34 19.91 4.46 11.39
C GLY A 34 19.67 3.02 11.86
N ARG A 35 19.35 2.79 13.14
CA ARG A 35 19.07 1.44 13.66
C ARG A 35 17.62 1.01 13.35
N PRO A 36 17.35 -0.29 13.19
CA PRO A 36 15.99 -0.83 13.07
C PRO A 36 15.08 -0.41 14.24
N ALA A 37 13.90 0.12 13.94
CA ALA A 37 12.88 0.49 14.94
C ALA A 37 11.98 -0.71 15.28
N ILE A 38 12.55 -1.73 15.93
CA ILE A 38 11.82 -2.93 16.32
C ILE A 38 10.70 -2.57 17.31
N GLY A 39 9.50 -3.10 17.10
CA GLY A 39 8.31 -2.80 17.90
C GLY A 39 7.59 -1.51 17.52
N ALA A 40 8.00 -0.84 16.44
CA ALA A 40 7.24 0.26 15.87
C ALA A 40 5.91 -0.21 15.27
N THR A 41 4.99 0.74 15.07
CA THR A 41 3.75 0.54 14.34
C THR A 41 3.65 1.54 13.19
N VAL A 42 3.14 1.11 12.04
CA VAL A 42 2.88 1.96 10.88
C VAL A 42 1.37 2.12 10.70
N ARG A 43 0.88 3.34 10.89
CA ARG A 43 -0.51 3.70 10.59
C ARG A 43 -0.59 4.30 9.19
N VAL A 44 -1.38 3.68 8.32
CA VAL A 44 -1.55 4.14 6.93
C VAL A 44 -2.81 4.99 6.84
N CYS A 45 -2.68 6.20 6.33
CA CYS A 45 -3.75 7.19 6.25
C CYS A 45 -3.96 7.66 4.82
N THR A 46 -5.16 8.16 4.51
CA THR A 46 -5.41 8.77 3.20
C THR A 46 -4.54 10.02 3.02
N GLU A 47 -4.31 10.44 1.78
CA GLU A 47 -3.54 11.67 1.50
C GLU A 47 -4.12 12.88 2.25
N ALA A 48 -5.43 13.04 2.28
CA ALA A 48 -6.11 14.15 2.96
C ALA A 48 -6.02 14.08 4.51
N ALA A 49 -5.45 13.02 5.09
CA ALA A 49 -5.41 12.85 6.53
C ALA A 49 -4.52 13.89 7.24
N SER A 50 -4.93 14.22 8.47
CA SER A 50 -4.22 15.15 9.36
C SER A 50 -4.22 14.67 10.81
N GLY A 51 -3.42 15.34 11.66
CA GLY A 51 -3.32 15.07 13.09
C GLY A 51 -2.33 13.97 13.50
N THR A 52 -2.15 13.83 14.81
CA THR A 52 -1.33 12.80 15.45
C THR A 52 -2.16 12.16 16.58
N PRO A 53 -2.77 10.98 16.34
CA PRO A 53 -2.51 10.07 15.24
C PRO A 53 -3.32 10.43 13.97
N CYS A 54 -2.80 10.14 12.76
CA CYS A 54 -3.40 10.62 11.51
C CYS A 54 -4.80 10.04 11.21
N SER A 55 -5.71 10.83 10.67
CA SER A 55 -7.08 10.42 10.33
C SER A 55 -7.62 11.16 9.10
N PRO A 56 -8.35 10.50 8.18
CA PRO A 56 -8.84 9.12 8.24
C PRO A 56 -7.81 8.07 7.80
N THR A 57 -7.94 6.85 8.32
CA THR A 57 -7.11 5.70 7.93
C THR A 57 -7.46 5.21 6.54
N ALA A 58 -6.46 4.68 5.83
CA ALA A 58 -6.66 3.99 4.56
C ALA A 58 -6.99 2.50 4.76
N SER A 59 -7.75 1.93 3.82
CA SER A 59 -7.94 0.48 3.72
C SER A 59 -6.70 -0.17 3.13
N ILE A 60 -6.15 -1.14 3.86
CA ILE A 60 -4.97 -1.90 3.47
C ILE A 60 -5.24 -3.39 3.54
N PHE A 61 -4.46 -4.18 2.81
CA PHE A 61 -4.74 -5.59 2.54
C PHE A 61 -3.46 -6.44 2.62
N THR A 62 -3.63 -7.75 2.80
CA THR A 62 -2.51 -8.71 2.80
C THR A 62 -2.22 -9.30 1.42
N ASP A 63 -3.11 -9.11 0.44
CA ASP A 63 -3.01 -9.66 -0.91
C ASP A 63 -3.18 -8.60 -2.00
N LYS A 64 -2.56 -8.86 -3.17
CA LYS A 64 -2.61 -7.98 -4.34
C LYS A 64 -4.01 -7.81 -4.94
N ALA A 65 -4.91 -8.78 -4.72
CA ALA A 65 -6.28 -8.69 -5.21
C ALA A 65 -7.15 -7.77 -4.33
N LEU A 66 -6.61 -7.27 -3.20
CA LEU A 66 -7.30 -6.39 -2.25
C LEU A 66 -8.54 -7.06 -1.64
N THR A 67 -8.43 -8.34 -1.29
CA THR A 67 -9.57 -9.16 -0.83
C THR A 67 -9.53 -9.45 0.67
N VAL A 68 -8.33 -9.57 1.25
CA VAL A 68 -8.10 -9.86 2.66
C VAL A 68 -7.63 -8.59 3.35
N SER A 69 -8.53 -7.98 4.13
CA SER A 69 -8.22 -6.76 4.88
C SER A 69 -7.11 -7.01 5.89
N LYS A 70 -6.22 -6.02 6.03
CA LYS A 70 -5.15 -6.01 7.00
C LYS A 70 -5.46 -4.99 8.09
N THR A 71 -5.10 -5.31 9.34
CA THR A 71 -5.22 -4.39 10.46
C THR A 71 -4.37 -3.13 10.23
N ASN A 72 -4.93 -1.98 10.57
CA ASN A 72 -4.28 -0.68 10.53
C ASN A 72 -4.49 0.02 11.88
N PRO A 73 -3.43 0.26 12.69
CA PRO A 73 -2.00 0.21 12.36
C PRO A 73 -1.40 -1.19 12.18
N ILE A 74 -0.32 -1.27 11.40
CA ILE A 74 0.48 -2.46 11.17
C ILE A 74 1.60 -2.53 12.22
N ALA A 75 1.74 -3.66 12.92
CA ALA A 75 2.93 -3.92 13.73
C ALA A 75 4.11 -4.29 12.82
N VAL A 76 5.26 -3.66 13.05
CA VAL A 76 6.48 -3.93 12.32
C VAL A 76 7.11 -5.23 12.85
N ASP A 77 7.70 -6.05 11.97
CA ASP A 77 8.30 -7.33 12.34
C ASP A 77 9.65 -7.18 13.08
N SER A 78 10.27 -8.32 13.44
CA SER A 78 11.55 -8.35 14.15
C SER A 78 12.74 -7.81 13.34
N GLY A 79 12.60 -7.70 12.02
CA GLY A 79 13.57 -7.06 11.12
C GLY A 79 13.32 -5.56 10.93
N ALA A 80 12.37 -4.99 11.68
CA ALA A 80 11.83 -3.66 11.46
C ALA A 80 11.20 -3.46 10.06
N ALA A 81 10.74 -4.53 9.40
CA ALA A 81 10.09 -4.47 8.10
C ALA A 81 8.57 -4.56 8.20
N TYR A 82 7.89 -4.02 7.19
CA TYR A 82 6.45 -4.11 7.04
C TYR A 82 6.05 -4.10 5.57
N THR A 83 4.94 -4.76 5.28
CA THR A 83 4.37 -4.87 3.94
C THR A 83 2.87 -4.66 3.99
N TYR A 84 2.31 -3.96 3.01
CA TYR A 84 0.86 -3.96 2.78
C TYR A 84 0.53 -3.77 1.31
N TYR A 85 -0.70 -4.15 0.95
CA TYR A 85 -1.30 -3.82 -0.34
C TYR A 85 -2.37 -2.76 -0.18
N ALA A 86 -2.49 -1.86 -1.15
CA ALA A 86 -3.54 -0.85 -1.20
C ALA A 86 -3.97 -0.58 -2.65
N ALA A 87 -5.12 0.05 -2.81
CA ALA A 87 -5.53 0.58 -4.11
C ALA A 87 -4.49 1.60 -4.62
N PRO A 88 -4.36 1.80 -5.93
CA PRO A 88 -3.51 2.86 -6.46
C PRO A 88 -3.92 4.24 -5.93
N GLY A 89 -2.98 4.98 -5.34
CA GLY A 89 -3.24 6.28 -4.74
C GLY A 89 -2.05 6.81 -3.94
N PHE A 90 -2.24 7.99 -3.37
CA PHE A 90 -1.29 8.60 -2.44
C PHE A 90 -1.75 8.38 -0.99
N TYR A 91 -0.79 8.11 -0.12
CA TYR A 91 -1.03 7.77 1.27
C TYR A 91 -0.01 8.46 2.16
N LYS A 92 -0.40 8.65 3.42
CA LYS A 92 0.51 9.08 4.48
C LYS A 92 0.80 7.88 5.38
N GLU A 93 2.05 7.70 5.75
CA GLU A 93 2.46 6.68 6.71
C GLU A 93 2.89 7.38 7.99
N GLN A 94 2.24 7.08 9.11
CA GLN A 94 2.65 7.55 10.41
C GLN A 94 3.33 6.41 11.16
N LEU A 95 4.63 6.55 11.37
CA LEU A 95 5.52 5.58 12.00
C LEU A 95 5.68 5.97 13.47
N CYS A 96 5.24 5.11 14.38
CA CYS A 96 5.30 5.35 15.82
C CYS A 96 6.15 4.30 16.53
N LEU A 97 7.09 4.73 17.36
CA LEU A 97 7.84 3.88 18.29
C LEU A 97 7.59 4.41 19.72
N GLY A 98 6.76 3.69 20.47
CA GLY A 98 6.24 4.19 21.75
C GLY A 98 5.42 5.48 21.54
N ALA A 99 5.76 6.56 22.23
CA ALA A 99 5.09 7.85 22.12
C ALA A 99 5.62 8.75 20.98
N THR A 100 6.72 8.37 20.34
CA THR A 100 7.34 9.17 19.27
C THR A 100 6.77 8.75 17.92
N CYS A 101 6.17 9.69 17.20
CA CYS A 101 5.61 9.45 15.87
C CYS A 101 6.18 10.42 14.83
N VAL A 102 6.45 9.91 13.63
CA VAL A 102 6.85 10.70 12.45
C VAL A 102 5.91 10.35 11.30
N THR A 103 5.52 11.36 10.52
CA THR A 103 4.68 11.15 9.34
C THR A 103 5.52 11.30 8.07
N ARG A 104 5.35 10.35 7.15
CA ARG A 104 5.90 10.33 5.79
C ARG A 104 4.76 10.42 4.77
N THR A 105 5.06 11.03 3.63
CA THR A 105 4.20 11.12 2.42
C THR A 105 4.90 10.47 1.24
#